data_AF-A0A5Q2NAP3-F1
#
_entry.id   AF-A0A5Q2NAP3-F1
#
_cell.length_a   1.000
_cell.length_b   1.000
_cell.length_c   1.000
_cell.angle_alpha   90.00
_cell.angle_beta   90.00
_cell.angle_gamma   90.00
#
_symmetry.space_group_name_H-M   'P 1'
#
loop_
_entity.id
_entity.type
_entity.pdbx_description
1 polymer ?
#
loop_
_entity_poly.entity_id
_entity_poly.type
_entity_poly.pdbx_seq_one_letter_code
_entity_poly.pdbx_strand_id
1 'polypeptide(L)'
;MFSLSQQDGAKRKKNIYSGLFALLLLSSSTFLVLSYFVPKPLEVETISVEQGPVWRELWISGEVRPQREVAFYASRPGVIEWLVQEGDDVRKDQVIARIAEQDFTSPIAGKLTEKQAHSGVWVPLGVPLGQISDTRELVIQAMVDETEVLQVKPGLPVLWSFIGYPGQTFSGEVLTLSKMARRDIEGNRGFQITLSVPKEITVYAGMTADGKVLLEEVLDLRISVDSIFEEQGQAKVYVLREGRAKAVDVVLGIQDDYHVQVLSGLEEGDEVILPLGLSITTGQSVKVKGDSPIKT
;
A
#
# COMPACT_ATOMS: atom_id res chain seq x y z
N MET A 1 100.60 -3.65 32.53
CA MET A 1 99.98 -4.70 31.68
C MET A 1 98.49 -4.71 31.96
N PHE A 2 97.72 -3.76 31.42
CA PHE A 2 96.26 -3.72 31.50
C PHE A 2 95.69 -2.80 30.41
N SER A 3 94.50 -3.15 29.93
CA SER A 3 93.63 -2.44 28.99
C SER A 3 93.80 -2.79 27.51
N LEU A 4 92.87 -3.62 27.01
CA LEU A 4 92.12 -3.47 25.74
C LEU A 4 91.16 -4.67 25.57
N SER A 5 89.94 -4.58 26.09
CA SER A 5 88.83 -5.50 25.76
C SER A 5 87.47 -4.87 26.14
N GLN A 6 87.01 -3.85 25.41
CA GLN A 6 85.69 -3.22 25.65
C GLN A 6 85.06 -2.56 24.39
N GLN A 7 85.48 -2.88 23.15
CA GLN A 7 85.01 -2.13 21.97
C GLN A 7 84.15 -2.88 20.93
N ASP A 8 83.86 -4.18 21.10
CA ASP A 8 83.11 -4.96 20.09
C ASP A 8 81.63 -5.22 20.43
N GLY A 9 81.19 -5.01 21.68
CA GLY A 9 79.80 -5.24 22.09
C GLY A 9 78.81 -4.17 21.59
N ALA A 10 79.27 -2.94 21.36
CA ALA A 10 78.40 -1.80 21.03
C ALA A 10 78.01 -1.75 19.54
N LYS A 11 78.92 -2.13 18.63
CA LYS A 11 78.65 -2.16 17.17
C LYS A 11 77.67 -3.27 16.79
N ARG A 12 77.77 -4.43 17.43
CA ARG A 12 76.90 -5.59 17.13
C ARG A 12 75.46 -5.35 17.58
N LYS A 13 75.24 -4.71 18.74
CA LYS A 13 73.90 -4.26 19.19
C LYS A 13 73.30 -3.21 18.25
N LYS A 14 74.09 -2.23 17.79
CA LYS A 14 73.62 -1.17 16.88
C LYS A 14 73.12 -1.72 15.52
N ASN A 15 73.78 -2.76 15.00
CA ASN A 15 73.38 -3.43 13.76
C ASN A 15 72.12 -4.30 13.92
N ILE A 16 71.88 -4.83 15.13
CA ILE A 16 70.64 -5.58 15.44
C ILE A 16 69.45 -4.61 15.55
N TYR A 17 69.61 -3.48 16.24
CA TYR A 17 68.54 -2.47 16.34
C TYR A 17 68.22 -1.82 14.98
N SER A 18 69.20 -1.59 14.11
CA SER A 18 68.95 -1.07 12.77
C SER A 18 68.22 -2.07 11.87
N GLY A 19 68.53 -3.37 12.00
CA GLY A 19 67.81 -4.43 11.29
C GLY A 19 66.36 -4.56 11.74
N LEU A 20 66.11 -4.48 13.06
CA LEU A 20 64.75 -4.50 13.62
C LEU A 20 63.93 -3.28 13.20
N PHE A 21 64.55 -2.10 13.13
CA PHE A 21 63.90 -0.86 12.70
C PHE A 21 63.55 -0.89 11.20
N ALA A 22 64.44 -1.43 10.36
CA ALA A 22 64.16 -1.62 8.94
C ALA A 22 63.02 -2.63 8.69
N LEU A 23 62.94 -3.70 9.49
CA LEU A 23 61.83 -4.67 9.45
C LEU A 23 60.50 -4.05 9.91
N LEU A 24 60.53 -3.19 10.94
CA LEU A 24 59.37 -2.42 11.37
C LEU A 24 58.90 -1.44 10.28
N LEU A 25 59.81 -0.71 9.63
CA LEU A 25 59.48 0.17 8.51
C LEU A 25 58.94 -0.58 7.29
N LEU A 26 59.50 -1.76 6.99
CA LEU A 26 58.96 -2.63 5.95
C LEU A 26 57.57 -3.11 6.33
N SER A 27 57.37 -3.67 7.53
CA SER A 27 56.05 -4.11 7.98
C SER A 27 55.01 -2.98 8.02
N SER A 28 55.40 -1.78 8.43
CA SER A 28 54.55 -0.58 8.45
C SER A 28 54.24 -0.08 7.04
N SER A 29 55.20 -0.15 6.12
CA SER A 29 55.02 0.17 4.70
C SER A 29 54.10 -0.83 4.03
N THR A 30 54.32 -2.13 4.22
CA THR A 30 53.44 -3.19 3.72
C THR A 30 52.04 -3.04 4.29
N PHE A 31 51.91 -2.71 5.58
CA PHE A 31 50.62 -2.44 6.22
C PHE A 31 49.93 -1.19 5.64
N LEU A 32 50.67 -0.10 5.40
CA LEU A 32 50.15 1.11 4.76
C LEU A 32 49.67 0.85 3.34
N VAL A 33 50.47 0.16 2.53
CA VAL A 33 50.13 -0.23 1.16
C VAL A 33 48.90 -1.15 1.15
N LEU A 34 48.89 -2.16 2.03
CA LEU A 34 47.74 -3.07 2.14
C LEU A 34 46.47 -2.32 2.59
N SER A 35 46.58 -1.38 3.53
CA SER A 35 45.46 -0.55 4.00
C SER A 35 44.91 0.37 2.91
N TYR A 36 45.75 0.83 1.98
CA TYR A 36 45.33 1.68 0.86
C TYR A 36 44.58 0.89 -0.21
N PHE A 37 44.77 -0.44 -0.26
CA PHE A 37 44.10 -1.35 -1.18
C PHE A 37 42.80 -1.96 -0.62
N VAL A 38 42.49 -1.77 0.68
CA VAL A 38 41.20 -2.20 1.23
C VAL A 38 40.14 -1.16 0.83
N PRO A 39 39.14 -1.51 0.00
CA PRO A 39 38.09 -0.58 -0.36
C PRO A 39 37.35 -0.13 0.90
N LYS A 40 37.01 1.16 0.96
CA LYS A 40 36.23 1.71 2.08
C LYS A 40 34.90 0.96 2.19
N PRO A 41 34.44 0.63 3.41
CA PRO A 41 33.16 -0.04 3.58
C PRO A 41 32.04 0.84 3.04
N LEU A 42 31.06 0.21 2.38
CA LEU A 42 29.87 0.90 1.89
C LEU A 42 28.99 1.26 3.09
N GLU A 43 28.57 2.52 3.19
CA GLU A 43 27.64 2.94 4.23
C GLU A 43 26.22 2.51 3.87
N VAL A 44 25.57 1.81 4.79
CA VAL A 44 24.24 1.24 4.59
C VAL A 44 23.33 1.55 5.77
N GLU A 45 22.02 1.52 5.54
CA GLU A 45 21.01 1.58 6.59
C GLU A 45 20.52 0.15 6.87
N THR A 46 20.23 -0.16 8.13
CA THR A 46 19.79 -1.49 8.56
C THR A 46 18.51 -1.39 9.36
N ILE A 47 17.68 -2.42 9.25
CA ILE A 47 16.49 -2.64 10.07
C ILE A 47 16.62 -4.00 10.77
N SER A 48 16.24 -4.08 12.03
CA SER A 48 16.20 -5.35 12.75
C SER A 48 14.95 -6.14 12.37
N VAL A 49 15.10 -7.44 12.14
CA VAL A 49 13.96 -8.36 12.00
C VAL A 49 13.25 -8.44 13.35
N GLU A 50 11.95 -8.16 13.36
CA GLU A 50 11.14 -8.15 14.57
C GLU A 50 9.83 -8.90 14.37
N GLN A 51 9.21 -9.30 15.48
CA GLN A 51 7.83 -9.77 15.51
C GLN A 51 6.88 -8.57 15.40
N GLY A 52 5.90 -8.64 14.50
CA GLY A 52 4.88 -7.61 14.41
C GLY A 52 3.73 -7.96 13.47
N PRO A 53 2.70 -7.10 13.40
CA PRO A 53 1.58 -7.33 12.51
C PRO A 53 1.98 -7.07 11.05
N VAL A 54 1.50 -7.95 10.18
CA VAL A 54 1.45 -7.78 8.73
C VAL A 54 0.01 -8.02 8.28
N TRP A 55 -0.52 -7.12 7.48
CA TRP A 55 -1.88 -7.24 6.99
C TRP A 55 -1.92 -7.87 5.59
N ARG A 56 -2.87 -8.77 5.38
CA ARG A 56 -3.27 -9.16 4.03
C ARG A 56 -4.29 -8.15 3.55
N GLU A 57 -3.93 -7.41 2.50
CA GLU A 57 -4.75 -6.33 1.98
C GLU A 57 -5.32 -6.68 0.60
N LEU A 58 -6.57 -6.29 0.37
CA LEU A 58 -7.21 -6.33 -0.94
C LEU A 58 -7.45 -4.91 -1.44
N TRP A 59 -6.72 -4.53 -2.49
CA TRP A 59 -6.92 -3.27 -3.18
C TRP A 59 -8.22 -3.29 -3.97
N ILE A 60 -9.03 -2.25 -3.77
CA ILE A 60 -10.31 -2.05 -4.44
C ILE A 60 -10.45 -0.60 -4.90
N SER A 61 -11.13 -0.43 -6.02
CA SER A 61 -11.62 0.88 -6.47
C SER A 61 -13.13 0.84 -6.54
N GLY A 62 -13.77 1.91 -6.09
CA GLY A 62 -15.22 2.00 -6.00
C GLY A 62 -15.75 3.40 -6.31
N GLU A 63 -17.06 3.49 -6.46
CA GLU A 63 -17.78 4.73 -6.72
C GLU A 63 -18.69 5.05 -5.53
N VAL A 64 -18.69 6.30 -5.09
CA VAL A 64 -19.63 6.82 -4.11
C VAL A 64 -21.02 6.92 -4.76
N ARG A 65 -21.99 6.20 -4.23
CA ARG A 65 -23.36 6.16 -4.74
C ARG A 65 -24.38 6.35 -3.61
N PRO A 66 -25.57 6.91 -3.91
CA PRO A 66 -26.69 6.84 -3.00
C PRO A 66 -27.02 5.38 -2.65
N GLN A 67 -27.25 5.09 -1.37
CA GLN A 67 -27.58 3.73 -0.95
C GLN A 67 -28.90 3.24 -1.57
N ARG A 68 -29.82 4.17 -1.84
CA ARG A 68 -31.11 3.90 -2.48
C ARG A 68 -31.33 4.85 -3.64
N GLU A 69 -31.52 4.28 -4.81
CA GLU A 69 -31.87 5.01 -6.02
C GLU A 69 -32.95 4.25 -6.79
N VAL A 70 -33.87 5.00 -7.40
CA VAL A 70 -34.91 4.45 -8.26
C VAL A 70 -35.01 5.29 -9.52
N ALA A 71 -34.70 4.65 -10.65
CA ALA A 71 -35.05 5.18 -11.95
C ALA A 71 -36.55 4.96 -12.19
N PHE A 72 -37.22 5.95 -12.76
CA PHE A 72 -38.62 5.84 -13.12
C PHE A 72 -38.78 5.95 -14.64
N TYR A 73 -39.73 5.19 -15.14
CA TYR A 73 -39.94 4.97 -16.57
C TYR A 73 -41.34 5.39 -16.97
N ALA A 74 -41.50 5.79 -18.23
CA ALA A 74 -42.80 6.04 -18.81
C ALA A 74 -43.63 4.76 -18.76
N SER A 75 -44.71 4.74 -17.97
CA SER A 75 -45.65 3.61 -17.94
C SER A 75 -46.67 3.66 -19.08
N ARG A 76 -46.63 4.71 -19.90
CA ARG A 76 -47.45 4.89 -21.11
C ARG A 76 -46.87 5.98 -22.01
N PRO A 77 -47.21 5.97 -23.32
CA PRO A 77 -46.81 7.05 -24.21
C PRO A 77 -47.58 8.35 -23.90
N GLY A 78 -46.93 9.50 -24.08
CA GLY A 78 -47.58 10.80 -23.93
C GLY A 78 -46.60 11.94 -23.76
N VAL A 79 -47.12 13.16 -23.66
CA VAL A 79 -46.30 14.35 -23.34
C VAL A 79 -46.07 14.39 -21.84
N ILE A 80 -44.80 14.50 -21.44
CA ILE A 80 -44.41 14.64 -20.03
C ILE A 80 -44.47 16.09 -19.56
N GLU A 81 -44.94 16.29 -18.34
CA GLU A 81 -44.90 17.53 -17.59
C GLU A 81 -44.26 17.27 -16.22
N TRP A 82 -43.09 17.86 -15.98
CA TRP A 82 -42.45 17.83 -14.66
C TRP A 82 -43.12 18.79 -13.69
N LEU A 83 -43.46 18.30 -12.49
CA LEU A 83 -43.98 19.11 -11.39
C LEU A 83 -42.91 19.48 -10.36
N VAL A 84 -41.72 18.90 -10.49
CA VAL A 84 -40.53 19.13 -9.65
C VAL A 84 -39.31 19.40 -10.52
N GLN A 85 -38.30 20.05 -9.95
CA GLN A 85 -37.03 20.34 -10.59
C GLN A 85 -35.93 19.39 -10.10
N GLU A 86 -34.84 19.30 -10.87
CA GLU A 86 -33.63 18.61 -10.40
C GLU A 86 -33.12 19.30 -9.15
N GLY A 87 -32.74 18.51 -8.15
CA GLY A 87 -32.34 19.00 -6.85
C GLY A 87 -33.50 19.17 -5.86
N ASP A 88 -34.77 19.06 -6.27
CA ASP A 88 -35.90 19.15 -5.34
C ASP A 88 -36.02 17.90 -4.47
N ASP A 89 -36.33 18.10 -3.18
CA ASP A 89 -36.68 17.02 -2.26
C ASP A 89 -38.09 16.53 -2.52
N VAL A 90 -38.25 15.21 -2.61
CA VAL A 90 -39.51 14.51 -2.89
C VAL A 90 -39.83 13.53 -1.78
N ARG A 91 -41.11 13.44 -1.41
CA ARG A 91 -41.63 12.44 -0.48
C ARG A 91 -42.09 11.21 -1.23
N LYS A 92 -42.12 10.07 -0.55
CA LYS A 92 -42.80 8.88 -1.06
C LYS A 92 -44.27 9.24 -1.39
N ASP A 93 -44.74 8.74 -2.52
CA ASP A 93 -46.09 8.93 -3.07
C ASP A 93 -46.42 10.38 -3.49
N GLN A 94 -45.48 11.33 -3.41
CA GLN A 94 -45.64 12.68 -3.96
C GLN A 94 -45.70 12.63 -5.48
N VAL A 95 -46.66 13.34 -6.08
CA VAL A 95 -46.72 13.50 -7.54
C VAL A 95 -45.54 14.35 -8.01
N ILE A 96 -44.72 13.79 -8.90
CA ILE A 96 -43.49 14.40 -9.41
C ILE A 96 -43.58 14.76 -10.89
N ALA A 97 -44.41 14.06 -11.65
CA ALA A 97 -44.63 14.32 -13.07
C ALA A 97 -46.03 13.90 -13.49
N ARG A 98 -46.47 14.41 -14.64
CA ARG A 98 -47.66 13.94 -15.36
C ARG A 98 -47.27 13.52 -16.76
N ILE A 99 -47.84 12.41 -17.23
CA ILE A 99 -47.76 12.05 -18.65
C ILE A 99 -49.18 11.90 -19.15
N ALA A 100 -49.55 12.68 -20.17
CA ALA A 100 -50.88 12.67 -20.80
C ALA A 100 -52.04 12.57 -19.79
N GLU A 101 -52.00 13.41 -18.74
CA GLU A 101 -52.99 13.55 -17.65
C GLU A 101 -53.01 12.48 -16.54
N GLN A 102 -52.02 11.57 -16.47
CA GLN A 102 -51.86 10.67 -15.30
C GLN A 102 -50.72 11.16 -14.42
N ASP A 103 -50.99 11.20 -13.12
CA ASP A 103 -50.00 11.48 -12.09
C ASP A 103 -49.01 10.32 -11.92
N PHE A 104 -47.72 10.65 -11.92
CA PHE A 104 -46.63 9.75 -11.56
C PHE A 104 -46.08 10.18 -10.20
N THR A 105 -45.98 9.22 -9.30
CA THR A 105 -45.56 9.46 -7.92
C THR A 105 -44.16 8.93 -7.66
N SER A 106 -43.45 9.54 -6.71
CA SER A 106 -42.15 9.04 -6.27
C SER A 106 -42.30 7.75 -5.44
N PRO A 107 -41.62 6.64 -5.77
CA PRO A 107 -41.70 5.40 -5.00
C PRO A 107 -40.92 5.45 -3.68
N ILE A 108 -40.02 6.43 -3.51
CA ILE A 108 -39.20 6.63 -2.32
C ILE A 108 -39.19 8.10 -1.88
N ALA A 109 -38.76 8.37 -0.66
CA ALA A 109 -38.36 9.72 -0.28
C ALA A 109 -36.89 9.95 -0.68
N GLY A 110 -36.55 11.13 -1.17
CA GLY A 110 -35.19 11.44 -1.64
C GLY A 110 -35.15 12.77 -2.37
N LYS A 111 -34.21 12.91 -3.30
CA LYS A 111 -34.04 14.08 -4.17
C LYS A 111 -34.13 13.65 -5.63
N LEU A 112 -34.77 14.46 -6.48
CA LEU A 112 -34.73 14.22 -7.93
C LEU A 112 -33.31 14.55 -8.43
N THR A 113 -32.52 13.53 -8.78
CA THR A 113 -31.11 13.70 -9.14
C THR A 113 -30.89 13.91 -10.64
N GLU A 114 -31.80 13.42 -11.48
CA GLU A 114 -31.66 13.52 -12.93
C GLU A 114 -33.04 13.52 -13.61
N LYS A 115 -33.23 14.37 -14.63
CA LYS A 115 -34.33 14.31 -15.59
C LYS A 115 -33.78 13.98 -16.96
N GLN A 116 -34.09 12.76 -17.42
CA GLN A 116 -33.68 12.28 -18.73
C GLN A 116 -34.64 12.71 -19.84
N ALA A 117 -35.90 12.99 -19.49
CA ALA A 117 -36.89 13.58 -20.39
C ALA A 117 -37.23 15.02 -19.98
N HIS A 118 -37.28 15.93 -20.95
CA HIS A 118 -37.66 17.33 -20.73
C HIS A 118 -39.19 17.51 -20.82
N SER A 119 -39.73 18.45 -20.04
CA SER A 119 -41.17 18.80 -20.11
C SER A 119 -41.57 19.23 -21.52
N GLY A 120 -42.77 18.84 -21.94
CA GLY A 120 -43.32 19.14 -23.26
C GLY A 120 -42.90 18.17 -24.37
N VAL A 121 -41.99 17.23 -24.08
CA VAL A 121 -41.57 16.20 -25.03
C VAL A 121 -42.53 15.01 -24.98
N TRP A 122 -42.85 14.46 -26.15
CA TRP A 122 -43.54 13.18 -26.24
C TRP A 122 -42.57 12.04 -25.94
N VAL A 123 -42.90 11.21 -24.96
CA VAL A 123 -42.12 10.03 -24.55
C VAL A 123 -42.88 8.74 -24.91
N PRO A 124 -42.21 7.72 -25.48
CA PRO A 124 -42.80 6.41 -25.66
C PRO A 124 -42.85 5.60 -24.35
N LEU A 125 -43.63 4.52 -24.33
CA LEU A 125 -43.68 3.56 -23.23
C LEU A 125 -42.27 2.98 -22.96
N GLY A 126 -41.92 2.86 -21.68
CA GLY A 126 -40.69 2.20 -21.22
C GLY A 126 -39.44 3.08 -21.28
N VAL A 127 -39.53 4.31 -21.77
CA VAL A 127 -38.38 5.24 -21.77
C VAL A 127 -38.10 5.74 -20.36
N PRO A 128 -36.82 5.77 -19.92
CA PRO A 128 -36.49 6.32 -18.62
C PRO A 128 -36.71 7.82 -18.63
N LEU A 129 -37.34 8.31 -17.57
CA LEU A 129 -37.74 9.71 -17.45
C LEU A 129 -36.80 10.48 -16.53
N GLY A 130 -36.15 9.78 -15.59
CA GLY A 130 -35.18 10.32 -14.66
C GLY A 130 -34.96 9.42 -13.44
N GLN A 131 -34.33 9.98 -12.41
CA GLN A 131 -33.89 9.24 -11.23
C GLN A 131 -34.14 10.00 -9.93
N ILE A 132 -34.59 9.27 -8.91
CA ILE A 132 -34.72 9.77 -7.53
C ILE A 132 -33.76 9.00 -6.66
N SER A 133 -32.98 9.71 -5.86
CA SER A 133 -31.96 9.12 -5.02
C SER A 133 -32.07 9.62 -3.58
N ASP A 134 -31.89 8.72 -2.62
CA ASP A 134 -31.76 9.09 -1.21
C ASP A 134 -30.32 9.55 -0.94
N THR A 135 -30.08 10.85 -1.02
CA THR A 135 -28.75 11.44 -0.87
C THR A 135 -28.29 11.61 0.58
N ARG A 136 -29.09 11.16 1.56
CA ARG A 136 -28.75 11.26 2.99
C ARG A 136 -27.77 10.17 3.43
N GLU A 137 -27.80 9.03 2.76
CA GLU A 137 -26.95 7.88 3.03
C GLU A 137 -26.19 7.52 1.76
N LEU A 138 -24.92 7.93 1.72
CA LEU A 138 -23.98 7.57 0.66
C LEU A 138 -23.18 6.34 1.09
N VAL A 139 -22.90 5.48 0.13
CA VAL A 139 -22.09 4.28 0.27
C VAL A 139 -21.08 4.22 -0.86
N ILE A 140 -19.99 3.47 -0.69
CA ILE A 140 -19.07 3.16 -1.78
C ILE A 140 -19.44 1.78 -2.32
N GLN A 141 -19.63 1.68 -3.63
CA GLN A 141 -19.84 0.40 -4.30
C GLN A 141 -18.59 0.03 -5.08
N ALA A 142 -18.07 -1.17 -4.83
CA ALA A 142 -16.91 -1.72 -5.51
C ALA A 142 -17.18 -3.16 -5.94
N MET A 143 -16.34 -3.67 -6.85
CA MET A 143 -16.40 -5.04 -7.34
C MET A 143 -15.19 -5.82 -6.85
N VAL A 144 -15.42 -7.05 -6.38
CA VAL A 144 -14.36 -7.97 -5.96
C VAL A 144 -14.35 -9.20 -6.86
N ASP A 145 -13.16 -9.64 -7.25
CA ASP A 145 -12.98 -10.81 -8.10
C ASP A 145 -13.41 -12.12 -7.40
N GLU A 146 -13.80 -13.13 -8.20
CA GLU A 146 -14.21 -14.45 -7.72
C GLU A 146 -13.12 -15.18 -6.91
N THR A 147 -11.85 -14.90 -7.19
CA THR A 147 -10.70 -15.46 -6.45
C THR A 147 -10.54 -14.90 -5.04
N GLU A 148 -10.94 -13.65 -4.80
CA GLU A 148 -10.73 -12.94 -3.53
C GLU A 148 -12.02 -12.84 -2.69
N VAL A 149 -13.20 -12.94 -3.32
CA VAL A 149 -14.50 -12.68 -2.66
C VAL A 149 -14.76 -13.53 -1.41
N LEU A 150 -14.23 -14.75 -1.35
CA LEU A 150 -14.44 -15.66 -0.21
C LEU A 150 -13.77 -15.16 1.09
N GLN A 151 -12.77 -14.29 0.96
CA GLN A 151 -12.05 -13.70 2.09
C GLN A 151 -12.77 -12.45 2.61
N VAL A 152 -13.54 -11.78 1.76
CA VAL A 152 -14.27 -10.56 2.11
C VAL A 152 -15.51 -10.88 2.94
N LYS A 153 -15.63 -10.24 4.11
CA LYS A 153 -16.75 -10.41 5.03
C LYS A 153 -17.27 -9.04 5.49
N PRO A 154 -18.57 -8.91 5.78
CA PRO A 154 -19.09 -7.73 6.46
C PRO A 154 -18.36 -7.47 7.78
N GLY A 155 -18.10 -6.20 8.08
CA GLY A 155 -17.37 -5.73 9.27
C GLY A 155 -15.86 -5.67 9.11
N LEU A 156 -15.29 -6.10 7.99
CA LEU A 156 -13.85 -5.91 7.74
C LEU A 156 -13.52 -4.43 7.60
N PRO A 157 -12.41 -3.96 8.21
CA PRO A 157 -12.01 -2.57 8.11
C PRO A 157 -11.47 -2.26 6.71
N VAL A 158 -11.70 -1.02 6.28
CA VAL A 158 -11.26 -0.51 4.99
C VAL A 158 -10.56 0.83 5.18
N LEU A 159 -9.45 1.01 4.46
CA LEU A 159 -8.72 2.26 4.39
C LEU A 159 -8.98 2.90 3.03
N TRP A 160 -9.58 4.09 3.02
CA TRP A 160 -9.93 4.86 1.84
C TRP A 160 -8.97 5.99 1.58
N SER A 161 -8.73 6.26 0.30
CA SER A 161 -8.12 7.45 -0.23
C SER A 161 -9.01 8.03 -1.32
N PHE A 162 -9.04 9.36 -1.43
CA PHE A 162 -9.85 10.06 -2.40
C PHE A 162 -8.98 11.08 -3.12
N ILE A 163 -9.16 11.22 -4.43
CA ILE A 163 -8.43 12.21 -5.24
C ILE A 163 -8.62 13.63 -4.70
N GLY A 164 -9.82 13.95 -4.21
CA GLY A 164 -10.14 15.25 -3.62
C GLY A 164 -9.45 15.53 -2.27
N TYR A 165 -8.84 14.53 -1.64
CA TYR A 165 -8.19 14.61 -0.33
C TYR A 165 -6.78 13.96 -0.38
N PRO A 166 -5.84 14.54 -1.14
CA PRO A 166 -4.54 13.91 -1.39
C PRO A 166 -3.72 13.74 -0.10
N GLY A 167 -3.05 12.60 0.03
CA GLY A 167 -2.20 12.25 1.17
C GLY A 167 -2.96 11.95 2.47
N GLN A 168 -4.29 11.90 2.43
CA GLN A 168 -5.13 11.55 3.58
C GLN A 168 -5.76 10.18 3.39
N THR A 169 -5.81 9.43 4.48
CA THR A 169 -6.43 8.11 4.56
C THR A 169 -7.59 8.17 5.55
N PHE A 170 -8.70 7.55 5.19
CA PHE A 170 -9.92 7.54 5.98
C PHE A 170 -10.37 6.11 6.28
N SER A 171 -10.96 5.91 7.46
CA SER A 171 -11.45 4.59 7.84
C SER A 171 -12.88 4.36 7.35
N GLY A 172 -13.17 3.11 6.99
CA GLY A 172 -14.51 2.61 6.71
C GLY A 172 -14.60 1.12 7.01
N GLU A 173 -15.70 0.51 6.62
CA GLU A 173 -15.97 -0.91 6.81
C GLU A 173 -16.75 -1.50 5.63
N VAL A 174 -16.61 -2.81 5.44
CA VAL A 174 -17.46 -3.57 4.52
C VAL A 174 -18.86 -3.71 5.14
N LEU A 175 -19.87 -3.10 4.54
CA LEU A 175 -21.26 -3.17 5.03
C LEU A 175 -21.93 -4.45 4.56
N THR A 176 -21.85 -4.73 3.25
CA THR A 176 -22.48 -5.91 2.65
C THR A 176 -21.66 -6.47 1.50
N LEU A 177 -21.81 -7.77 1.29
CA LEU A 177 -21.28 -8.50 0.14
C LEU A 177 -22.43 -9.18 -0.59
N SER A 178 -22.59 -8.88 -1.88
CA SER A 178 -23.54 -9.56 -2.75
C SER A 178 -23.16 -11.04 -2.91
N LYS A 179 -24.14 -11.93 -2.77
CA LYS A 179 -23.99 -13.36 -3.12
C LYS A 179 -24.25 -13.65 -4.60
N MET A 180 -24.50 -12.62 -5.40
CA MET A 180 -24.75 -12.72 -6.83
C MET A 180 -23.60 -12.05 -7.59
N ALA A 181 -22.96 -12.81 -8.47
CA ALA A 181 -21.96 -12.29 -9.39
C ALA A 181 -22.63 -11.36 -10.42
N ARG A 182 -21.93 -10.28 -10.77
CA ARG A 182 -22.26 -9.34 -11.84
C ARG A 182 -21.08 -9.25 -12.79
N ARG A 183 -21.32 -8.73 -13.98
CA ARG A 183 -20.24 -8.32 -14.87
C ARG A 183 -20.02 -6.82 -14.70
N ASP A 184 -18.76 -6.41 -14.62
CA ASP A 184 -18.40 -5.00 -14.74
C ASP A 184 -18.56 -4.52 -16.19
N ILE A 185 -18.20 -3.26 -16.46
CA ILE A 185 -18.32 -2.62 -17.78
C ILE A 185 -17.42 -3.31 -18.82
N GLU A 186 -16.32 -3.92 -18.38
CA GLU A 186 -15.35 -4.64 -19.24
C GLU A 186 -15.76 -6.11 -19.46
N GLY A 187 -16.80 -6.58 -18.77
CA GLY A 187 -17.32 -7.94 -18.87
C GLY A 187 -16.70 -8.92 -17.88
N ASN A 188 -15.79 -8.48 -17.01
CA ASN A 188 -15.18 -9.30 -15.97
C ASN A 188 -16.24 -9.64 -14.92
N ARG A 189 -16.22 -10.89 -14.44
CA ARG A 189 -17.15 -11.31 -13.38
C ARG A 189 -16.59 -10.88 -12.04
N GLY A 190 -17.43 -10.27 -11.23
CA GLY A 190 -17.10 -9.95 -9.84
C GLY A 190 -18.34 -9.89 -8.98
N PHE A 191 -18.13 -9.67 -7.70
CA PHE A 191 -19.17 -9.59 -6.69
C PHE A 191 -19.19 -8.17 -6.13
N GLN A 192 -20.38 -7.57 -6.15
CA GLN A 192 -20.55 -6.22 -5.64
C GLN A 192 -20.46 -6.23 -4.12
N ILE A 193 -19.58 -5.40 -3.58
CA ILE A 193 -19.52 -5.07 -2.16
C ILE A 193 -20.00 -3.63 -1.95
N THR A 194 -20.67 -3.40 -0.83
CA THR A 194 -21.06 -2.06 -0.38
C THR A 194 -20.28 -1.74 0.87
N LEU A 195 -19.67 -0.56 0.89
CA LEU A 195 -18.77 -0.12 1.93
C LEU A 195 -19.22 1.22 2.50
N SER A 196 -18.85 1.48 3.75
CA SER A 196 -19.17 2.75 4.40
C SER A 196 -18.32 3.87 3.82
N VAL A 197 -18.94 5.04 3.72
CA VAL A 197 -18.26 6.32 3.48
C VAL A 197 -17.71 6.86 4.82
N PRO A 198 -16.50 7.45 4.85
CA PRO A 198 -15.97 8.11 6.04
C PRO A 198 -16.82 9.32 6.45
N LYS A 199 -17.04 9.48 7.75
CA LYS A 199 -17.94 10.52 8.30
C LYS A 199 -17.23 11.86 8.53
N GLU A 200 -15.91 11.85 8.49
CA GLU A 200 -15.03 12.98 8.80
C GLU A 200 -14.93 13.98 7.65
N ILE A 201 -15.33 13.57 6.44
CA ILE A 201 -15.21 14.36 5.22
C ILE A 201 -16.53 14.43 4.46
N THR A 202 -16.65 15.47 3.64
CA THR A 202 -17.75 15.56 2.69
C THR A 202 -17.39 14.80 1.42
N VAL A 203 -18.19 13.81 1.06
CA VAL A 203 -18.12 13.14 -0.24
C VAL A 203 -19.38 13.43 -1.06
N TYR A 204 -19.25 13.35 -2.38
CA TYR A 204 -20.36 13.55 -3.32
C TYR A 204 -20.57 12.27 -4.11
N ALA A 205 -21.83 12.01 -4.50
CA ALA A 205 -22.13 10.92 -5.42
C ALA A 205 -21.35 11.09 -6.74
N GLY A 206 -20.87 9.98 -7.30
CA GLY A 206 -20.03 9.92 -8.49
C GLY A 206 -18.53 10.10 -8.22
N MET A 207 -18.10 10.36 -6.97
CA MET A 207 -16.68 10.36 -6.63
C MET A 207 -16.10 8.95 -6.67
N THR A 208 -14.89 8.81 -7.22
CA THR A 208 -14.09 7.58 -7.09
C THR A 208 -13.41 7.53 -5.73
N ALA A 209 -13.37 6.34 -5.14
CA ALA A 209 -12.66 6.04 -3.91
C ALA A 209 -11.75 4.83 -4.15
N ASP A 210 -10.47 4.98 -3.87
CA ASP A 210 -9.49 3.89 -3.93
C ASP A 210 -9.14 3.48 -2.51
N GLY A 211 -9.18 2.18 -2.23
CA GLY A 211 -8.99 1.71 -0.87
C GLY A 211 -8.52 0.29 -0.75
N LYS A 212 -8.34 -0.11 0.50
CA LYS A 212 -7.79 -1.39 0.91
C LYS A 212 -8.69 -2.03 1.92
N VAL A 213 -9.20 -3.21 1.60
CA VAL A 213 -9.88 -4.05 2.59
C VAL A 213 -8.81 -4.83 3.35
N LEU A 214 -8.78 -4.66 4.66
CA LEU A 214 -7.87 -5.39 5.53
C LEU A 214 -8.48 -6.76 5.84
N LEU A 215 -7.99 -7.81 5.19
CA LEU A 215 -8.60 -9.14 5.18
C LEU A 215 -8.21 -9.97 6.42
N GLU A 216 -6.93 -9.95 6.76
CA GLU A 216 -6.34 -10.77 7.82
C GLU A 216 -5.14 -10.04 8.42
N GLU A 217 -4.99 -10.13 9.74
CA GLU A 217 -3.81 -9.67 10.48
C GLU A 217 -3.04 -10.90 10.95
N VAL A 218 -1.75 -10.98 10.60
CA VAL A 218 -0.86 -12.03 11.07
C VAL A 218 0.26 -11.39 11.90
N LEU A 219 0.42 -11.88 13.12
CA LEU A 219 1.56 -11.53 13.99
C LEU A 219 2.68 -12.55 13.74
N ASP A 220 3.77 -12.12 13.11
CA ASP A 220 4.91 -13.00 12.78
C ASP A 220 6.20 -12.18 12.58
N LEU A 221 7.31 -12.86 12.26
CA LEU A 221 8.54 -12.23 11.80
C LEU A 221 8.25 -11.41 10.55
N ARG A 222 8.69 -10.15 10.56
CA ARG A 222 8.52 -9.24 9.44
C ARG A 222 9.76 -8.42 9.16
N ILE A 223 9.86 -7.96 7.93
CA ILE A 223 10.89 -7.03 7.45
C ILE A 223 10.25 -5.96 6.58
N SER A 224 10.97 -4.87 6.34
CA SER A 224 10.54 -3.84 5.39
C SER A 224 10.54 -4.39 3.96
N VAL A 225 9.51 -4.06 3.19
CA VAL A 225 9.42 -4.41 1.76
C VAL A 225 10.60 -3.85 0.95
N ASP A 226 11.17 -2.72 1.38
CA ASP A 226 12.31 -2.06 0.74
C ASP A 226 13.64 -2.82 0.92
N SER A 227 13.66 -3.83 1.79
CA SER A 227 14.85 -4.67 2.02
C SER A 227 14.99 -5.83 1.02
N ILE A 228 13.91 -6.17 0.31
CA ILE A 228 13.87 -7.33 -0.57
C ILE A 228 14.44 -6.96 -1.93
N PHE A 229 15.24 -7.86 -2.48
CA PHE A 229 15.61 -7.84 -3.89
C PHE A 229 15.41 -9.22 -4.52
N GLU A 230 15.20 -9.23 -5.82
CA GLU A 230 15.04 -10.46 -6.58
C GLU A 230 16.34 -10.77 -7.34
N GLU A 231 16.87 -11.98 -7.14
CA GLU A 231 18.02 -12.48 -7.87
C GLU A 231 17.67 -13.85 -8.45
N GLN A 232 17.70 -13.97 -9.78
CA GLN A 232 17.38 -15.22 -10.50
C GLN A 232 15.98 -15.79 -10.19
N GLY A 233 14.97 -14.93 -9.99
CA GLY A 233 13.60 -15.39 -9.70
C GLY A 233 13.36 -15.74 -8.23
N GLN A 234 14.33 -15.49 -7.34
CA GLN A 234 14.23 -15.80 -5.91
C GLN A 234 14.33 -14.51 -5.10
N ALA A 235 13.45 -14.38 -4.11
CA ALA A 235 13.49 -13.29 -3.15
C ALA A 235 14.65 -13.48 -2.17
N LYS A 236 15.44 -12.42 -1.99
CA LYS A 236 16.60 -12.39 -1.12
C LYS A 236 16.67 -11.10 -0.35
N VAL A 237 17.44 -11.13 0.74
CA VAL A 237 17.80 -9.95 1.52
C VAL A 237 19.30 -9.95 1.82
N TYR A 238 19.86 -8.79 2.12
CA TYR A 238 21.22 -8.69 2.63
C TYR A 238 21.18 -8.62 4.15
N VAL A 239 21.84 -9.56 4.83
CA VAL A 239 22.00 -9.55 6.29
C VAL A 239 23.40 -9.06 6.63
N LEU A 240 23.51 -8.17 7.61
CA LEU A 240 24.79 -7.74 8.17
C LEU A 240 25.34 -8.84 9.07
N ARG A 241 26.46 -9.44 8.67
CA ARG A 241 27.21 -10.39 9.50
C ARG A 241 28.68 -10.01 9.47
N GLU A 242 29.28 -9.82 10.65
CA GLU A 242 30.72 -9.51 10.79
C GLU A 242 31.19 -8.30 9.95
N GLY A 243 30.35 -7.26 9.81
CA GLY A 243 30.68 -6.07 9.02
C GLY A 243 30.61 -6.29 7.50
N ARG A 244 29.98 -7.37 7.04
CA ARG A 244 29.81 -7.68 5.62
C ARG A 244 28.35 -7.97 5.28
N ALA A 245 27.96 -7.59 4.07
CA ALA A 245 26.65 -7.93 3.53
C ALA A 245 26.66 -9.40 3.06
N LYS A 246 25.72 -10.20 3.56
CA LYS A 246 25.52 -11.59 3.12
C LYS A 246 24.13 -11.71 2.50
N ALA A 247 24.04 -12.11 1.24
CA ALA A 247 22.74 -12.46 0.65
C ALA A 247 22.20 -13.73 1.30
N VAL A 248 20.93 -13.68 1.70
CA VAL A 248 20.20 -14.79 2.32
C VAL A 248 18.90 -14.96 1.55
N ASP A 249 18.64 -16.21 1.14
CA ASP A 249 17.38 -16.58 0.49
C ASP A 249 16.27 -16.61 1.54
N VAL A 250 15.12 -16.02 1.22
CA VAL A 250 13.98 -15.91 2.14
C VAL A 250 12.73 -16.47 1.50
N VAL A 251 11.89 -17.09 2.34
CA VAL A 251 10.52 -17.46 1.95
C VAL A 251 9.58 -16.43 2.56
N LEU A 252 8.85 -15.75 1.72
CA LEU A 252 7.96 -14.64 2.10
C LEU A 252 6.50 -15.10 2.13
N GLY A 253 5.73 -14.49 3.03
CA GLY A 253 4.30 -14.72 3.20
C GLY A 253 3.45 -13.56 2.68
N ILE A 254 2.46 -13.14 3.46
CA ILE A 254 1.64 -11.97 3.15
C ILE A 254 2.46 -10.68 3.26
N GLN A 255 1.98 -9.63 2.58
CA GLN A 255 2.65 -8.34 2.52
C GLN A 255 1.61 -7.21 2.53
N ASP A 256 1.92 -6.15 3.28
CA ASP A 256 1.26 -4.84 3.21
C ASP A 256 2.18 -3.80 2.54
N ASP A 257 1.82 -2.52 2.57
CA ASP A 257 2.63 -1.46 1.93
C ASP A 257 4.05 -1.33 2.47
N TYR A 258 4.27 -1.72 3.72
CA TYR A 258 5.50 -1.41 4.45
C TYR A 258 6.25 -2.66 4.87
N HIS A 259 5.52 -3.73 5.21
CA HIS A 259 6.07 -4.94 5.78
C HIS A 259 5.66 -6.18 5.01
N VAL A 260 6.53 -7.17 5.06
CA VAL A 260 6.32 -8.51 4.52
C VAL A 260 6.63 -9.54 5.58
N GLN A 261 5.77 -10.57 5.66
CA GLN A 261 5.95 -11.71 6.53
C GLN A 261 7.14 -12.57 6.06
N VAL A 262 7.99 -12.97 6.99
CA VAL A 262 9.12 -13.89 6.75
C VAL A 262 8.78 -15.27 7.29
N LEU A 263 8.55 -16.22 6.39
CA LEU A 263 8.23 -17.61 6.75
C LEU A 263 9.49 -18.44 7.03
N SER A 264 10.61 -18.14 6.37
CA SER A 264 11.91 -18.76 6.66
C SER A 264 13.08 -17.97 6.07
N GLY A 265 14.29 -18.22 6.59
CA GLY A 265 15.55 -17.66 6.10
C GLY A 265 16.19 -16.65 7.06
N LEU A 266 15.40 -16.05 7.96
CA LEU A 266 15.86 -15.07 8.94
C LEU A 266 15.43 -15.46 10.35
N GLU A 267 16.14 -14.91 11.34
CA GLU A 267 15.81 -15.03 12.76
C GLU A 267 15.52 -13.66 13.36
N GLU A 268 14.78 -13.63 14.47
CA GLU A 268 14.51 -12.39 15.22
C GLU A 268 15.83 -11.73 15.65
N GLY A 269 15.92 -10.41 15.46
CA GLY A 269 17.12 -9.63 15.75
C GLY A 269 18.18 -9.62 14.66
N ASP A 270 17.99 -10.33 13.55
CA ASP A 270 18.88 -10.20 12.40
C ASP A 270 18.86 -8.76 11.85
N GLU A 271 20.03 -8.23 11.50
CA GLU A 271 20.14 -6.90 10.91
C GLU A 271 20.08 -7.00 9.38
N VAL A 272 18.94 -6.60 8.81
CA VAL A 272 18.71 -6.59 7.37
C VAL A 272 19.07 -5.23 6.80
N ILE A 273 19.86 -5.24 5.74
CA ILE A 273 20.34 -4.03 5.05
C ILE A 273 19.26 -3.54 4.09
N LEU A 274 18.96 -2.25 4.13
CA LEU A 274 18.15 -1.56 3.15
C LEU A 274 19.05 -1.11 1.99
N PRO A 275 18.87 -1.65 0.76
CA PRO A 275 19.73 -1.29 -0.36
C PRO A 275 19.60 0.19 -0.73
N LEU A 276 18.42 0.81 -0.60
CA LEU A 276 18.18 2.25 -0.89
C LEU A 276 18.79 2.72 -2.23
N GLY A 277 18.71 1.88 -3.27
CA GLY A 277 19.29 2.16 -4.60
C GLY A 277 20.79 1.89 -4.74
N LEU A 278 21.45 1.35 -3.71
CA LEU A 278 22.84 0.92 -3.75
C LEU A 278 22.96 -0.45 -4.43
N SER A 279 23.98 -0.60 -5.27
CA SER A 279 24.40 -1.92 -5.76
C SER A 279 25.31 -2.58 -4.72
N ILE A 280 24.75 -3.53 -3.99
CA ILE A 280 25.47 -4.32 -2.98
C ILE A 280 25.82 -5.67 -3.57
N THR A 281 27.01 -6.19 -3.28
CA THR A 281 27.40 -7.57 -3.64
C THR A 281 27.62 -8.39 -2.37
N THR A 282 27.28 -9.68 -2.42
CA THR A 282 27.58 -10.62 -1.32
C THR A 282 29.07 -10.61 -0.97
N GLY A 283 29.37 -10.49 0.32
CA GLY A 283 30.72 -10.40 0.87
C GLY A 283 31.32 -9.00 0.88
N GLN A 284 30.61 -7.98 0.36
CA GLN A 284 31.05 -6.60 0.39
C GLN A 284 31.14 -6.10 1.83
N SER A 285 32.23 -5.39 2.14
CA SER A 285 32.42 -4.71 3.40
C SER A 285 31.43 -3.56 3.50
N VAL A 286 30.65 -3.53 4.58
CA VAL A 286 29.61 -2.53 4.82
C VAL A 286 29.74 -1.96 6.23
N LYS A 287 29.23 -0.76 6.43
CA LYS A 287 29.20 -0.10 7.73
C LYS A 287 27.84 0.56 7.91
N VAL A 288 27.22 0.36 9.07
CA VAL A 288 25.96 1.02 9.40
C VAL A 288 26.19 2.52 9.49
N LYS A 289 25.38 3.29 8.76
CA LYS A 289 25.34 4.75 8.84
C LYS A 289 24.84 5.12 10.25
N GLY A 290 25.65 5.88 11.01
CA GLY A 290 25.40 6.11 12.44
C GLY A 290 23.99 6.65 12.71
N ASP A 291 23.36 6.10 13.75
CA ASP A 291 21.97 6.34 14.20
C ASP A 291 21.43 7.72 13.85
N SER A 292 20.48 7.74 12.91
CA SER A 292 19.43 8.74 12.91
C SER A 292 18.14 7.96 13.17
N PRO A 293 17.47 8.14 14.33
CA PRO A 293 16.28 7.36 14.64
C PRO A 293 15.23 7.65 13.57
N ILE A 294 14.88 6.62 12.80
CA ILE A 294 13.71 6.64 11.92
C ILE A 294 12.53 6.85 12.86
N LYS A 295 11.92 8.04 12.79
CA LYS A 295 10.69 8.33 13.52
C LYS A 295 9.61 7.41 12.98
N THR A 296 9.07 6.62 13.90
CA THR A 296 7.79 5.89 13.81
C THR A 296 6.67 6.78 13.30
#